data_AF-A0A1H6C9J6-F1
#
_entry.id   AF-A0A1H6C9J6-F1
#
_cell.length_a   1.000
_cell.length_b   1.000
_cell.length_c   1.000
_cell.angle_alpha   90.00
_cell.angle_beta   90.00
_cell.angle_gamma   90.00
#
_symmetry.space_group_name_H-M   'P 1'
#
loop_
_entity.id
_entity.type
_entity.pdbx_description
1 polymer ?
#
loop_
_entity_poly.entity_id
_entity_poly.type
_entity_poly.pdbx_seq_one_letter_code
_entity_poly.pdbx_strand_id
1 'polypeptide(L)'
;MLERWRVRPAVRLAGLCHAFYGTDGFATALGETSRRAELVACIGEEAENLVYFYASCDRASSYPELARGGPFRDRFSGERSDPPPAARRDFAELTVANELDLVEINPEFRERYGPGLRDLFTSWDALLGDAARHAVRTVLP
;
A
#
# COMPACT_ATOMS: atom_id res chain seq x y z
N MET A 1 3.40 -5.04 -10.61
CA MET A 1 4.01 -6.28 -10.06
C MET A 1 3.07 -7.34 -9.47
N LEU A 2 1.97 -6.97 -8.81
CA LEU A 2 1.14 -7.86 -7.96
C LEU A 2 0.64 -9.17 -8.60
N GLU A 3 0.25 -9.16 -9.88
CA GLU A 3 -0.17 -10.38 -10.57
C GLU A 3 0.95 -11.45 -10.60
N ARG A 4 2.20 -11.04 -10.85
CA ARG A 4 3.36 -11.94 -10.87
C ARG A 4 3.68 -12.51 -9.49
N TRP A 5 3.39 -11.75 -8.43
CA TRP A 5 3.59 -12.18 -7.05
C TRP A 5 2.51 -13.15 -6.56
N ARG A 6 1.46 -13.40 -7.36
CA ARG A 6 0.35 -14.31 -7.04
C ARG A 6 -0.36 -13.96 -5.73
N VAL A 7 -0.43 -12.66 -5.40
CA VAL A 7 -1.29 -12.19 -4.32
C VAL A 7 -2.75 -12.48 -4.64
N ARG A 8 -3.58 -12.54 -3.60
CA ARG A 8 -5.01 -12.83 -3.72
C ARG A 8 -5.74 -11.80 -4.61
N PRO A 9 -6.84 -12.19 -5.28
CA PRO A 9 -7.50 -11.34 -6.29
C PRO A 9 -7.87 -9.93 -5.82
N ALA A 10 -8.35 -9.78 -4.58
CA ALA A 10 -8.73 -8.47 -4.03
C ALA A 10 -7.55 -7.48 -3.98
N VAL A 11 -6.35 -7.94 -3.62
CA VAL A 11 -5.14 -7.09 -3.57
C VAL A 11 -4.72 -6.64 -4.97
N ARG A 12 -4.86 -7.52 -5.97
CA ARG A 12 -4.57 -7.17 -7.36
C ARG A 12 -5.53 -6.10 -7.87
N LEU A 13 -6.83 -6.27 -7.63
CA LEU A 13 -7.85 -5.30 -8.03
C LEU A 13 -7.66 -3.97 -7.31
N ALA A 14 -7.41 -3.99 -6.00
CA ALA A 14 -7.08 -2.80 -5.24
C ALA A 14 -5.84 -2.10 -5.81
N GLY A 15 -4.81 -2.85 -6.22
CA GLY A 15 -3.62 -2.28 -6.87
C GLY A 15 -3.89 -1.44 -8.10
N LEU A 16 -4.90 -1.79 -8.90
CA LEU A 16 -5.29 -1.04 -10.10
C LEU A 16 -5.97 0.30 -9.78
N CYS A 17 -6.48 0.49 -8.57
CA CYS A 17 -7.31 1.64 -8.19
C CYS A 17 -6.98 2.20 -6.79
N HIS A 18 -5.83 1.85 -6.23
CA HIS A 18 -5.47 2.16 -4.83
C HIS A 18 -5.42 3.67 -4.53
N ALA A 19 -5.20 4.50 -5.56
CA ALA A 19 -5.19 5.95 -5.47
C ALA A 19 -6.56 6.59 -5.74
N PHE A 20 -7.65 5.82 -5.83
CA PHE A 20 -8.97 6.34 -6.18
C PHE A 20 -9.42 7.46 -5.24
N TYR A 21 -9.16 7.33 -3.93
CA TYR A 21 -9.44 8.37 -2.91
C TYR A 21 -8.23 9.28 -2.60
N GLY A 22 -7.21 9.27 -3.45
CA GLY A 22 -5.90 9.86 -3.17
C GLY A 22 -5.12 9.11 -2.10
N THR A 23 -3.89 9.55 -1.84
CA THR A 23 -2.98 8.95 -0.85
C THR A 23 -2.29 10.05 -0.06
N ASP A 24 -1.71 9.70 1.09
CA ASP A 24 -0.93 10.64 1.91
C ASP A 24 0.30 11.22 1.17
N GLY A 25 0.88 10.46 0.23
CA GLY A 25 1.98 10.91 -0.62
C GLY A 25 1.56 11.58 -1.94
N PHE A 26 0.28 11.50 -2.31
CA PHE A 26 -0.26 12.03 -3.56
C PHE A 26 -1.76 12.29 -3.42
N ALA A 27 -2.13 13.56 -3.17
CA ALA A 27 -3.49 13.94 -2.78
C ALA A 27 -4.53 13.85 -3.90
N THR A 28 -4.11 13.78 -5.18
CA THR A 28 -5.04 13.72 -6.31
C THR A 28 -5.90 12.47 -6.22
N ALA A 29 -7.22 12.66 -6.22
CA ALA A 29 -8.21 11.61 -6.14
C ALA A 29 -9.02 11.53 -7.45
N LEU A 30 -9.43 10.31 -7.81
CA LEU A 30 -10.38 10.04 -8.90
C LEU A 30 -11.84 10.12 -8.43
N GLY A 31 -12.07 9.93 -7.13
CA GLY A 31 -13.37 10.02 -6.50
C GLY A 31 -13.27 10.29 -5.00
N GLU A 32 -14.40 10.64 -4.40
CA GLU A 32 -14.50 10.93 -2.96
C GLU A 32 -14.90 9.68 -2.17
N THR A 33 -14.59 9.65 -0.87
CA THR A 33 -15.03 8.59 0.06
C THR A 33 -16.55 8.57 0.26
N SER A 34 -17.30 9.55 -0.23
CA SER A 34 -18.77 9.51 -0.32
C SER A 34 -19.26 8.55 -1.41
N ARG A 35 -18.43 8.20 -2.39
CA ARG A 35 -18.77 7.39 -3.57
C ARG A 35 -18.31 5.93 -3.48
N ARG A 36 -18.09 5.40 -2.27
CA ARG A 36 -17.60 4.02 -2.06
C ARG A 36 -18.48 2.97 -2.75
N ALA A 37 -19.79 3.13 -2.70
CA ALA A 37 -20.73 2.20 -3.32
C ALA A 37 -20.51 2.04 -4.84
N GLU A 38 -20.09 3.12 -5.52
CA GLU A 38 -19.78 3.05 -6.95
C GLU A 38 -18.51 2.25 -7.22
N LEU A 39 -17.48 2.43 -6.39
CA LEU A 39 -16.25 1.65 -6.51
C LEU A 39 -16.50 0.17 -6.17
N VAL A 40 -17.28 -0.11 -5.11
CA VAL A 40 -17.72 -1.48 -4.76
C VAL A 40 -18.39 -2.17 -5.93
N ALA A 41 -19.26 -1.48 -6.67
CA ALA A 41 -19.94 -2.06 -7.84
C ALA A 41 -18.97 -2.48 -8.95
N CYS A 42 -17.80 -1.83 -9.05
CA CYS A 42 -16.79 -2.12 -10.07
C CYS A 42 -15.79 -3.21 -9.65
N ILE A 43 -15.33 -3.20 -8.40
CA ILE A 43 -14.21 -4.05 -7.95
C ILE A 43 -14.56 -5.03 -6.83
N GLY A 44 -15.79 -4.98 -6.33
CA GLY A 44 -16.25 -5.74 -5.18
C GLY A 44 -15.88 -5.10 -3.85
N GLU A 45 -16.62 -5.46 -2.81
CA GLU A 45 -16.50 -4.88 -1.46
C GLU A 45 -15.12 -5.10 -0.83
N GLU A 46 -14.55 -6.29 -1.01
CA GLU A 46 -13.27 -6.63 -0.40
C GLU A 46 -12.10 -5.82 -0.99
N ALA A 47 -12.06 -5.64 -2.31
CA ALA A 47 -11.04 -4.83 -2.96
C ALA A 47 -11.22 -3.34 -2.63
N GLU A 48 -12.47 -2.86 -2.58
CA GLU A 48 -12.76 -1.48 -2.20
C GLU A 48 -12.35 -1.17 -0.76
N ASN A 49 -12.59 -2.09 0.18
CA ASN A 49 -12.10 -1.94 1.54
C ASN A 49 -10.57 -1.84 1.61
N LEU A 50 -9.84 -2.56 0.76
CA LEU A 50 -8.38 -2.41 0.66
C LEU A 50 -7.96 -1.07 0.03
N VAL A 51 -8.70 -0.56 -0.96
CA VAL A 51 -8.47 0.78 -1.53
C VAL A 51 -8.67 1.85 -0.48
N TYR A 52 -9.76 1.77 0.30
CA TYR A 52 -10.01 2.69 1.40
C TYR A 52 -8.92 2.58 2.48
N PHE A 53 -8.56 1.36 2.89
CA PHE A 53 -7.51 1.14 3.88
C PHE A 53 -6.16 1.69 3.41
N TYR A 54 -5.82 1.50 2.13
CA TYR A 54 -4.62 2.09 1.55
C TYR A 54 -4.66 3.62 1.58
N ALA A 55 -5.75 4.20 1.08
CA ALA A 55 -5.92 5.64 0.94
C ALA A 55 -6.02 6.39 2.28
N SER A 56 -6.60 5.75 3.31
CA SER A 56 -6.80 6.32 4.64
C SER A 56 -5.52 6.31 5.49
N CYS A 57 -4.47 5.59 5.09
CA CYS A 57 -3.25 5.51 5.88
C CYS A 57 -2.57 6.87 6.03
N ASP A 58 -2.44 7.34 7.27
CA ASP A 58 -1.42 8.31 7.67
C ASP A 58 -0.07 7.59 7.73
N ARG A 59 0.79 7.82 6.72
CA ARG A 59 2.04 7.07 6.56
C ARG A 59 3.01 7.36 7.71
N ALA A 60 3.14 8.63 8.09
CA ALA A 60 4.05 9.06 9.14
C ALA A 60 3.72 8.40 10.49
N SER A 61 2.43 8.26 10.80
CA SER A 61 1.96 7.64 12.05
C SER A 61 1.98 6.11 12.02
N SER A 62 1.66 5.51 10.86
CA SER A 62 1.36 4.08 10.80
C SER A 62 2.55 3.22 10.35
N TYR A 63 3.43 3.75 9.49
CA TYR A 63 4.54 2.97 8.91
C TYR A 63 5.56 2.45 9.93
N PRO A 64 5.99 3.24 10.94
CA PRO A 64 7.04 2.81 11.88
C PRO A 64 6.72 1.52 12.64
N GLU A 65 5.43 1.30 12.95
CA GLU A 65 4.99 0.18 13.78
C GLU A 65 4.19 -0.89 13.01
N LEU A 66 4.06 -0.74 11.69
CA LEU A 66 3.19 -1.59 10.87
C LEU A 66 3.53 -3.09 11.04
N ALA A 67 4.82 -3.44 10.94
CA ALA A 67 5.29 -4.83 11.09
C ALA A 67 5.25 -5.35 12.53
N ARG A 68 5.21 -4.45 13.51
CA ARG A 68 5.19 -4.78 14.95
C ARG A 68 3.79 -4.94 15.52
N GLY A 69 2.76 -4.70 14.70
CA GLY A 69 1.39 -4.75 15.19
C GLY A 69 0.89 -3.44 15.80
N GLY A 70 1.63 -2.33 15.68
CA GLY A 70 1.20 -1.05 16.27
C GLY A 70 0.05 -0.37 15.53
N PRO A 71 -0.41 0.78 16.04
CA PRO A 71 -1.67 1.39 15.61
C PRO A 71 -1.60 1.89 14.17
N PHE A 72 -2.68 1.68 13.44
CA PHE A 72 -2.95 2.32 12.16
C PHE A 72 -3.80 3.56 12.38
N ARG A 73 -3.39 4.70 11.82
CA ARG A 73 -4.15 5.94 11.89
C ARG A 73 -4.83 6.22 10.55
N ASP A 74 -6.15 6.33 10.62
CA ASP A 74 -6.98 6.78 9.51
C ASP A 74 -6.91 8.32 9.43
N ARG A 75 -6.42 8.85 8.32
CA ARG A 75 -6.29 10.30 8.08
C ARG A 75 -7.60 10.97 7.69
N PHE A 76 -8.61 10.21 7.26
CA PHE A 76 -9.93 10.73 6.91
C PHE A 76 -10.78 10.95 8.16
N SER A 77 -10.78 9.98 9.08
CA SER A 77 -11.58 10.05 10.31
C SER A 77 -10.79 10.53 11.53
N GLY A 78 -9.46 10.38 11.50
CA GLY A 78 -8.58 10.60 12.65
C GLY A 78 -8.52 9.42 13.63
N GLU A 79 -9.31 8.37 13.40
CA GLU A 79 -9.39 7.19 14.27
C GLU A 79 -8.12 6.34 14.23
N ARG A 80 -7.91 5.58 15.30
CA ARG A 80 -6.83 4.60 15.41
C ARG A 80 -7.41 3.20 15.50
N SER A 81 -6.80 2.25 14.81
CA SER A 81 -7.22 0.85 14.82
C SER A 81 -6.03 -0.09 14.84
N ASP A 82 -6.27 -1.34 15.23
CA ASP A 82 -5.29 -2.43 15.18
C ASP A 82 -5.68 -3.41 14.06
N PRO A 83 -5.29 -3.15 12.80
CA PRO A 83 -5.67 -4.00 11.69
C PRO A 83 -5.10 -5.42 11.87
N PRO A 84 -5.86 -6.46 11.50
CA PRO A 84 -5.41 -7.84 11.65
C PRO A 84 -4.18 -8.11 10.78
N PRO A 85 -3.36 -9.12 11.12
CA PRO A 85 -2.13 -9.42 10.39
C PRO A 85 -2.32 -9.61 8.88
N ALA A 86 -3.44 -10.20 8.44
CA ALA A 86 -3.74 -10.36 7.02
C ALA A 86 -3.88 -9.03 6.28
N ALA A 87 -4.59 -8.05 6.85
CA ALA A 87 -4.76 -6.73 6.24
C ALA A 87 -3.43 -5.97 6.15
N ARG A 88 -2.55 -6.13 7.15
CA ARG A 88 -1.21 -5.52 7.14
C ARG A 88 -0.33 -6.10 6.03
N ARG A 89 -0.41 -7.42 5.78
CA ARG A 89 0.31 -8.07 4.68
C ARG A 89 -0.20 -7.58 3.32
N ASP A 90 -1.51 -7.55 3.13
CA ASP A 90 -2.13 -7.04 1.91
C ASP A 90 -1.71 -5.58 1.63
N PHE A 91 -1.73 -4.73 2.66
CA PHE A 91 -1.29 -3.34 2.57
C PHE A 91 0.21 -3.22 2.26
N ALA A 92 1.06 -4.01 2.93
CA ALA A 92 2.51 -3.98 2.74
C ALA A 92 2.88 -4.42 1.32
N GLU A 93 2.32 -5.52 0.82
CA GLU A 93 2.57 -5.98 -0.56
C GLU A 93 2.08 -4.98 -1.60
N LEU A 94 0.90 -4.38 -1.40
CA LEU A 94 0.39 -3.33 -2.28
C LEU A 94 1.31 -2.10 -2.29
N THR A 95 1.76 -1.65 -1.11
CA THR A 95 2.67 -0.51 -0.98
C THR A 95 4.01 -0.78 -1.66
N VAL A 96 4.61 -1.95 -1.42
CA VAL A 96 5.89 -2.33 -2.04
C VAL A 96 5.73 -2.37 -3.56
N ALA A 97 4.68 -3.01 -4.09
CA ALA A 97 4.46 -3.05 -5.53
C ALA A 97 4.35 -1.64 -6.14
N ASN A 98 3.56 -0.76 -5.51
CA ASN A 98 3.35 0.60 -5.99
C ASN A 98 4.66 1.41 -6.05
N GLU A 99 5.42 1.42 -4.95
CA GLU A 99 6.63 2.24 -4.87
C GLU A 99 7.78 1.64 -5.73
N LEU A 100 7.87 0.32 -5.86
CA LEU A 100 8.85 -0.31 -6.76
C LEU A 100 8.53 -0.04 -8.24
N ASP A 101 7.25 -0.05 -8.64
CA ASP A 101 6.84 0.32 -10.01
C ASP A 101 7.31 1.77 -10.31
N LEU A 102 7.24 2.71 -9.35
CA LEU A 102 7.77 4.08 -9.51
C LEU A 102 9.31 4.13 -9.60
N VAL A 103 10.00 3.37 -8.74
CA VAL A 103 11.47 3.28 -8.74
C VAL A 103 12.01 2.71 -10.06
N GLU A 104 11.29 1.78 -10.70
CA GLU A 104 11.68 1.20 -11.99
C GLU A 104 11.59 2.21 -13.14
N ILE A 105 10.56 3.06 -13.15
CA ILE A 105 10.28 3.95 -14.29
C ILE A 105 10.82 5.37 -14.11
N ASN A 106 11.18 5.78 -12.90
CA ASN A 106 11.62 7.15 -12.60
C ASN A 106 12.99 7.17 -11.88
N PRO A 107 14.09 7.40 -12.63
CA PRO A 107 15.44 7.45 -12.06
C PRO A 107 15.64 8.54 -11.00
N GLU A 108 15.02 9.72 -11.17
CA GLU A 108 15.12 10.81 -10.18
C GLU A 108 14.40 10.44 -8.88
N PHE A 109 13.25 9.79 -8.98
CA PHE A 109 12.52 9.25 -7.82
C PHE A 109 13.36 8.18 -7.11
N ARG A 110 13.98 7.27 -7.87
CA ARG A 110 14.89 6.25 -7.32
C ARG A 110 16.06 6.89 -6.56
N GLU A 111 16.74 7.86 -7.15
CA GLU A 111 17.87 8.53 -6.51
C GLU A 111 17.43 9.23 -5.22
N ARG A 112 16.29 9.91 -5.26
CA ARG A 112 15.79 10.70 -4.13
C ARG A 112 15.22 9.86 -2.99
N TYR A 113 14.44 8.83 -3.29
CA TYR A 113 13.65 8.09 -2.29
C TYR A 113 14.11 6.64 -2.08
N GLY A 114 14.92 6.08 -2.99
CA GLY A 114 15.32 4.68 -2.98
C GLY A 114 15.94 4.20 -1.66
N PRO A 115 16.94 4.92 -1.09
CA PRO A 115 17.54 4.52 0.18
C PRO A 115 16.51 4.42 1.32
N GLY A 116 15.61 5.40 1.45
CA GLY A 116 14.57 5.40 2.48
C GLY A 116 13.51 4.32 2.26
N LEU A 117 13.14 4.04 1.01
CA LEU A 117 12.23 2.94 0.68
C LEU A 117 12.85 1.58 0.99
N ARG A 118 14.15 1.39 0.73
CA ARG A 118 14.87 0.16 1.09
C ARG A 118 14.84 -0.08 2.59
N ASP A 119 15.14 0.94 3.38
CA ASP A 119 15.13 0.83 4.85
C ASP A 119 13.72 0.53 5.37
N LEU A 120 12.72 1.22 4.84
CA LEU A 120 11.30 0.99 5.17
C LEU A 120 10.89 -0.46 4.85
N PHE A 121 11.14 -0.94 3.62
CA PHE A 121 10.71 -2.28 3.22
C PHE A 121 11.49 -3.39 3.89
N THR A 122 12.74 -3.14 4.28
CA THR A 122 13.50 -4.04 5.16
C THR A 122 12.86 -4.15 6.54
N SER A 123 12.36 -3.03 7.09
CA SER A 123 11.64 -3.05 8.37
C SER A 123 10.31 -3.83 8.30
N TRP A 124 9.76 -4.02 7.10
CA TRP A 124 8.51 -4.75 6.85
C TRP A 124 8.71 -6.20 6.40
N ASP A 125 9.93 -6.75 6.43
CA ASP A 125 10.24 -8.09 5.89
C ASP A 125 9.28 -9.18 6.37
N ALA A 126 8.87 -9.14 7.64
CA ALA A 126 7.94 -10.11 8.25
C ALA A 126 6.50 -10.07 7.68
N LEU A 127 6.12 -9.00 6.98
CA LEU A 127 4.83 -8.83 6.33
C LEU A 127 4.84 -9.26 4.85
N LEU A 128 6.00 -9.43 4.24
CA LEU A 128 6.14 -9.59 2.80
C LEU A 128 6.27 -11.07 2.41
N GLY A 129 5.60 -11.46 1.33
CA GLY A 129 5.89 -12.71 0.64
C GLY A 129 7.27 -12.72 -0.03
N ASP A 130 7.75 -13.91 -0.39
CA ASP A 130 9.09 -14.09 -0.97
C ASP A 130 9.31 -13.32 -2.26
N ALA A 131 8.28 -13.21 -3.09
CA ALA A 131 8.34 -12.48 -4.35
C ALA A 131 8.54 -10.96 -4.14
N ALA A 132 7.82 -10.37 -3.18
CA ALA A 132 7.97 -8.96 -2.81
C ALA A 132 9.36 -8.70 -2.20
N ARG A 133 9.82 -9.55 -1.27
CA ARG A 133 11.17 -9.45 -0.68
C ARG A 133 12.28 -9.54 -1.73
N HIS A 134 12.14 -10.45 -2.69
CA HIS A 134 13.09 -10.57 -3.79
C HIS A 134 13.08 -9.31 -4.67
N ALA A 135 11.90 -8.80 -5.03
CA ALA A 135 11.78 -7.57 -5.82
C ALA A 135 12.44 -6.37 -5.13
N VAL A 136 12.24 -6.19 -3.82
CA VAL A 136 12.90 -5.13 -3.04
C VAL A 136 14.43 -5.22 -3.18
N ARG A 137 15.03 -6.39 -2.97
CA ARG A 137 16.48 -6.59 -3.08
C ARG A 137 17.03 -6.38 -4.49
N THR A 138 16.21 -6.59 -5.52
CA THR A 138 16.63 -6.45 -6.92
C THR A 138 16.48 -5.03 -7.43
N VAL A 139 15.40 -4.35 -7.06
CA VAL A 139 15.06 -3.00 -7.56
C VAL A 139 15.72 -1.90 -6.70
N LEU A 140 15.90 -2.15 -5.40
CA LEU A 140 16.52 -1.26 -4.42
C LEU A 140 17.75 -1.93 -3.78
N PRO A 141 18.88 -2.06 -4.49
CA PRO A 141 20.12 -2.62 -3.94
C PRO A 141 20.71 -1.73 -2.85
#